data_AF-A0A075C366-F1
#
_entry.id   AF-A0A075C366-F1
#
_cell.length_a   1.000
_cell.length_b   1.000
_cell.length_c   1.000
_cell.angle_alpha   90.00
_cell.angle_beta   90.00
_cell.angle_gamma   90.00
#
_symmetry.space_group_name_H-M   'P 1'
#
loop_
_entity.id
_entity.type
_entity.pdbx_description
1 polymer ?
#
loop_
_entity_poly.entity_id
_entity_poly.type
_entity_poly.pdbx_seq_one_letter_code
_entity_poly.pdbx_strand_id
1 'polypeptide(L)'
;ISELLSYPVRSLLFEGGSSMQDLSDTVSDACVCLQNNNIPFNILIADCGRQIFLMPQCYAEKQALGEVSPEVLETQVNPAVWEISGHMVLKRKEDYEGASEENAWRLLAEASLSEERFKEVYALIFETIGCSYQEEELEGTIVQQDNPSGSVSQKSNRTHGGPITNGTASECLVLQ
;
A
#
# COMPACT_ATOMS: atom_id res chain seq x y z
N ILE A 1 1.46 -7.01 -4.28
CA ILE A 1 0.67 -6.14 -3.36
C ILE A 1 -0.40 -7.01 -2.72
N SER A 2 -0.44 -7.05 -1.40
CA SER A 2 -1.37 -7.88 -0.62
C SER A 2 -2.11 -7.03 0.41
N GLU A 3 -3.35 -7.37 0.75
CA GLU A 3 -4.07 -6.74 1.86
C GLU A 3 -3.64 -7.37 3.19
N LEU A 4 -3.46 -6.55 4.22
CA LEU A 4 -3.24 -7.03 5.58
C LEU A 4 -4.59 -7.45 6.20
N LEU A 5 -4.70 -8.72 6.59
CA LEU A 5 -5.89 -9.28 7.23
C LEU A 5 -5.70 -9.41 8.74
N SER A 6 -6.81 -9.49 9.48
CA SER A 6 -6.81 -9.71 10.94
C SER A 6 -6.03 -8.68 11.74
N TYR A 7 -5.94 -7.44 11.23
CA TYR A 7 -5.33 -6.30 11.89
C TYR A 7 -6.33 -5.13 11.92
N PRO A 8 -6.39 -4.31 12.99
CA PRO A 8 -7.39 -3.25 13.13
C PRO A 8 -7.24 -2.11 12.12
N VAL A 9 -6.08 -1.98 11.46
CA VAL A 9 -5.82 -0.96 10.43
C VAL A 9 -5.70 -1.62 9.06
N ARG A 10 -6.66 -1.32 8.19
CA ARG A 10 -6.66 -1.80 6.80
C ARG A 10 -5.47 -1.21 6.05
N SER A 11 -4.61 -2.10 5.55
CA SER A 11 -3.29 -1.73 5.04
C SER A 11 -2.91 -2.58 3.84
N LEU A 12 -1.96 -2.09 3.05
CA LEU A 12 -1.39 -2.79 1.91
C LEU A 12 0.07 -3.13 2.17
N LEU A 13 0.46 -4.37 1.89
CA LEU A 13 1.83 -4.82 1.87
C LEU A 13 2.35 -4.84 0.43
N PHE A 14 3.41 -4.09 0.20
CA PHE A 14 4.21 -4.11 -1.00
C PHE A 14 5.49 -4.90 -0.72
N GLU A 15 5.69 -5.97 -1.46
CA GLU A 15 6.87 -6.83 -1.38
C GLU A 15 7.11 -7.50 -2.74
N GLY A 16 8.34 -7.93 -3.00
CA GLY A 16 8.74 -8.51 -4.28
C GLY A 16 9.21 -7.48 -5.31
N GLY A 17 8.87 -7.68 -6.57
CA GLY A 17 9.41 -6.92 -7.71
C GLY A 17 10.66 -7.56 -8.32
N SER A 18 11.05 -7.13 -9.53
CA SER A 18 12.30 -7.58 -10.17
C SER A 18 13.53 -6.92 -9.56
N SER A 19 13.36 -5.74 -8.96
CA SER A 19 14.41 -5.00 -8.26
C SER A 19 13.83 -4.17 -7.09
N MET A 20 14.72 -3.67 -6.21
CA MET A 20 14.34 -2.72 -5.16
C MET A 20 13.84 -1.39 -5.74
N GLN A 21 14.33 -1.01 -6.93
CA GLN A 21 13.87 0.18 -7.64
C GLN A 21 12.40 0.01 -8.04
N ASP A 22 12.04 -1.12 -8.65
CA ASP A 22 10.67 -1.38 -9.07
C ASP A 22 9.69 -1.38 -7.88
N LEU A 23 10.10 -1.94 -6.75
CA LEU A 23 9.31 -1.90 -5.51
C LEU A 23 9.13 -0.45 -5.03
N SER A 24 10.22 0.33 -5.04
CA SER A 24 10.20 1.74 -4.65
C SER A 24 9.31 2.58 -5.57
N ASP A 25 9.39 2.38 -6.89
CA ASP A 25 8.61 3.11 -7.89
C ASP A 25 7.13 2.78 -7.74
N THR A 26 6.79 1.50 -7.60
CA THR A 26 5.40 1.06 -7.39
C THR A 26 4.80 1.65 -6.11
N VAL A 27 5.55 1.70 -5.01
CA VAL A 27 5.11 2.34 -3.76
C VAL A 27 5.01 3.85 -3.93
N SER A 28 5.96 4.48 -4.61
CA SER A 28 5.97 5.91 -4.88
C SER A 28 4.73 6.34 -5.65
N ASP A 29 4.37 5.62 -6.72
CA ASP A 29 3.16 5.88 -7.50
C ASP A 29 1.90 5.80 -6.64
N ALA A 30 1.80 4.78 -5.77
CA ALA A 30 0.70 4.66 -4.82
C ALA A 30 0.63 5.87 -3.86
N CYS A 31 1.78 6.32 -3.34
CA CYS A 31 1.84 7.44 -2.41
C CYS A 31 1.47 8.77 -3.09
N VAL A 32 1.96 9.00 -4.31
CA VAL A 32 1.60 10.16 -5.14
C VAL A 32 0.11 10.15 -5.44
N CYS A 33 -0.46 8.99 -5.78
CA CYS A 33 -1.89 8.81 -5.98
C CYS A 33 -2.71 9.24 -4.75
N LEU A 34 -2.35 8.72 -3.57
CA LEU A 34 -3.03 9.06 -2.32
C LEU A 34 -2.91 10.55 -1.99
N GLN A 35 -1.72 11.11 -2.18
CA GLN A 35 -1.46 12.53 -1.95
C GLN A 35 -2.29 13.42 -2.88
N ASN A 36 -2.35 13.10 -4.18
CA ASN A 36 -3.13 13.83 -5.17
C ASN A 36 -4.64 13.78 -4.89
N ASN A 37 -5.11 12.72 -4.24
CA ASN A 37 -6.51 12.55 -3.83
C ASN A 37 -6.77 13.00 -2.38
N ASN A 38 -5.79 13.65 -1.75
CA ASN A 38 -5.86 14.17 -0.38
C ASN A 38 -6.27 13.10 0.66
N ILE A 39 -5.78 11.87 0.47
CA ILE A 39 -5.99 10.75 1.40
C ILE A 39 -4.76 10.69 2.32
N PRO A 40 -4.92 10.90 3.64
CA PRO A 40 -3.81 10.75 4.58
C PRO A 40 -3.35 9.29 4.64
N PHE A 41 -2.05 9.06 4.79
CA PHE A 41 -1.48 7.71 4.91
C PHE A 41 -0.22 7.70 5.77
N ASN A 42 0.11 6.52 6.27
CA ASN A 42 1.38 6.20 6.91
C ASN A 42 2.14 5.15 6.09
N ILE A 43 3.47 5.15 6.18
CA ILE A 43 4.33 4.14 5.57
C ILE A 43 5.24 3.54 6.64
N LEU A 44 5.26 2.21 6.73
CA LEU A 44 6.26 1.47 7.50
C LEU A 44 7.14 0.66 6.55
N ILE A 45 8.45 0.88 6.64
CA ILE A 45 9.45 0.13 5.86
C ILE A 45 10.13 -0.86 6.79
N ALA A 46 10.07 -2.13 6.44
CA ALA A 46 10.59 -3.24 7.21
C ALA A 46 11.48 -4.16 6.36
N ASP A 47 12.12 -5.13 7.02
CA ASP A 47 12.95 -6.15 6.40
C ASP A 47 13.98 -5.59 5.39
N CYS A 48 14.79 -4.63 5.84
CA CYS A 48 15.81 -3.96 5.01
C CYS A 48 15.25 -3.33 3.71
N GLY A 49 14.00 -2.88 3.73
CA GLY A 49 13.33 -2.27 2.57
C GLY A 49 12.59 -3.24 1.67
N ARG A 50 12.55 -4.53 1.99
CA ARG A 50 11.87 -5.55 1.18
C ARG A 50 10.36 -5.62 1.42
N GLN A 51 9.90 -5.11 2.56
CA GLN A 51 8.50 -5.05 2.92
C GLN A 51 8.12 -3.61 3.23
N ILE A 52 7.15 -3.08 2.49
CA ILE A 52 6.66 -1.73 2.68
C ILE A 52 5.16 -1.80 2.92
N PHE A 53 4.73 -1.37 4.10
CA PHE A 53 3.34 -1.31 4.49
C PHE A 53 2.83 0.11 4.26
N LEU A 54 1.80 0.24 3.42
CA LEU A 54 1.10 1.49 3.16
C LEU A 54 -0.26 1.45 3.87
N MET A 55 -0.50 2.40 4.75
CA MET A 55 -1.65 2.43 5.65
C MET A 55 -2.45 3.72 5.42
N PRO A 56 -3.43 3.73 4.50
CA PRO A 56 -4.38 4.83 4.41
C PRO A 56 -5.09 5.04 5.76
N GLN A 57 -5.21 6.29 6.22
CA GLN A 57 -5.76 6.60 7.54
C GLN A 57 -6.74 7.78 7.50
N CYS A 58 -7.68 7.80 8.44
CA CYS A 58 -8.68 8.86 8.57
C CYS A 58 -8.77 9.47 9.98
N TYR A 59 -7.82 9.18 10.88
CA TYR A 59 -7.93 9.62 12.28
C TYR A 59 -8.12 11.14 12.43
N ALA A 60 -7.27 11.94 11.76
CA ALA A 60 -7.34 13.40 11.85
C ALA A 60 -8.67 13.98 11.32
N GLU A 61 -9.21 13.37 10.25
CA GLU A 61 -10.51 13.75 9.69
C GLU A 61 -11.64 13.40 10.66
N LYS A 62 -11.68 12.15 11.15
CA LYS A 62 -12.65 11.72 12.16
C LYS A 62 -12.59 12.59 13.42
N GLN A 63 -11.39 12.94 13.86
CA GLN A 63 -11.20 13.80 15.04
C GLN A 63 -11.78 15.20 14.79
N ALA A 64 -11.55 15.79 13.62
CA ALA A 64 -12.10 17.10 13.26
C ALA A 64 -13.64 17.07 13.15
N LEU A 65 -14.22 15.94 12.72
CA LEU A 65 -15.66 15.72 12.65
C LEU A 65 -16.30 15.34 14.00
N GLY A 66 -15.50 15.08 15.03
CA GLY A 66 -15.99 14.63 16.34
C GLY A 66 -16.47 13.18 16.35
N GLU A 67 -16.00 12.36 15.41
CA GLU A 67 -16.40 10.96 15.21
C GLU A 67 -15.51 9.97 15.98
N VAL A 68 -14.39 10.43 16.54
CA VAL A 68 -13.53 9.61 17.40
C VAL A 68 -14.20 9.44 18.76
N SER A 69 -14.21 8.21 19.29
CA SER A 69 -14.80 7.94 20.58
C SER A 69 -14.18 8.78 21.72
N PRO A 70 -14.98 9.29 22.68
CA PRO A 70 -14.47 10.10 23.80
C PRO A 70 -13.37 9.40 24.59
N GLU A 71 -13.52 8.09 24.80
CA GLU A 71 -12.55 7.28 25.51
C GLU A 71 -11.17 7.27 24.82
N VAL A 72 -11.14 7.14 23.48
CA VAL A 72 -9.90 7.22 22.71
C VAL A 72 -9.33 8.65 22.74
N LEU A 73 -10.17 9.68 22.63
CA LEU A 73 -9.71 11.08 22.72
C LEU A 73 -9.05 11.39 24.08
N GLU A 74 -9.59 10.83 25.17
CA GLU A 74 -9.04 10.99 26.53
C GLU A 74 -7.65 10.38 26.70
N THR A 75 -7.31 9.32 25.94
CA THR A 75 -5.94 8.75 25.95
C THR A 75 -4.91 9.76 25.44
N GLN A 76 -5.36 10.77 24.69
CA GLN A 76 -4.53 11.76 24.00
C GLN A 76 -3.56 11.13 22.99
N VAL A 77 -3.72 9.86 22.64
CA VAL A 77 -2.90 9.18 21.64
C VAL A 77 -3.45 9.49 20.26
N ASN A 78 -2.59 9.98 19.37
CA ASN A 78 -2.86 10.07 17.96
C ASN A 78 -2.21 8.85 17.29
N PRO A 79 -2.99 7.87 16.80
CA PRO A 79 -2.46 6.63 16.22
C PRO A 79 -1.70 6.92 14.92
N ALA A 80 -0.40 7.14 15.03
CA ALA A 80 0.51 7.33 13.90
C ALA A 80 1.17 6.00 13.53
N VAL A 81 2.10 6.02 12.57
CA VAL A 81 2.81 4.82 12.11
C VAL A 81 3.44 4.01 13.26
N TRP A 82 3.86 4.66 14.34
CA TRP A 82 4.47 3.99 15.48
C TRP A 82 3.46 3.09 16.19
N GLU A 83 2.32 3.65 16.61
CA GLU A 83 1.24 2.88 17.25
C GLU A 83 0.64 1.84 16.30
N ILE A 84 0.40 2.23 15.04
CA ILE A 84 -0.13 1.33 14.00
C ILE A 84 0.83 0.18 13.68
N SER A 85 2.13 0.32 13.95
CA SER A 85 3.10 -0.79 13.82
C SER A 85 3.13 -1.72 15.05
N GLY A 86 2.29 -1.47 16.06
CA GLY A 86 2.23 -2.22 17.31
C GLY A 86 3.04 -1.62 18.46
N HIS A 87 3.71 -0.48 18.27
CA HIS A 87 4.45 0.20 19.34
C HIS A 87 3.53 1.17 20.09
N MET A 88 2.87 0.68 21.15
CA MET A 88 1.88 1.46 21.89
C MET A 88 2.53 2.50 22.82
N VAL A 89 2.40 3.79 22.49
CA VAL A 89 2.83 4.90 23.34
C VAL A 89 1.64 5.44 24.14
N LEU A 90 1.59 5.11 25.42
CA LEU A 90 0.50 5.47 26.33
C LEU A 90 0.90 6.66 27.20
N LYS A 91 0.03 7.67 27.27
CA LYS A 91 0.34 8.95 27.93
C LYS A 91 -0.09 9.00 29.39
N ARG A 92 -1.24 8.40 29.73
CA ARG A 92 -1.73 8.36 31.11
C ARG A 92 -1.32 7.07 31.78
N LYS A 93 -1.10 7.16 33.10
CA LYS A 93 -0.78 6.00 33.93
C LYS A 93 -1.89 4.94 33.89
N GLU A 94 -3.15 5.37 33.92
CA GLU A 94 -4.30 4.47 33.89
C GLU A 94 -4.40 3.69 32.57
N ASP A 95 -4.11 4.33 31.43
CA ASP A 95 -4.07 3.65 30.13
C ASP A 95 -2.94 2.62 30.09
N TYR A 96 -1.78 2.95 30.68
CA TYR A 96 -0.63 2.04 30.76
C TYR A 96 -0.91 0.83 31.67
N GLU A 97 -1.47 1.07 32.86
CA GLU A 97 -1.82 -0.01 33.80
C GLU A 97 -2.98 -0.86 33.29
N GLY A 98 -3.90 -0.28 32.53
CA GLY A 98 -5.02 -0.94 31.88
C GLY A 98 -4.74 -1.42 30.45
N ALA A 99 -3.47 -1.46 30.02
CA ALA A 99 -3.11 -1.84 28.67
C ALA A 99 -3.54 -3.28 28.37
N SER A 100 -4.33 -3.46 27.32
CA SER A 100 -4.80 -4.74 26.82
C SER A 100 -4.81 -4.73 25.29
N GLU A 101 -4.80 -5.90 24.68
CA GLU A 101 -4.95 -6.03 23.22
C GLU A 101 -6.25 -5.41 22.73
N GLU A 102 -7.35 -5.64 23.45
CA GLU A 102 -8.67 -5.05 23.14
C GLU A 102 -8.62 -3.51 23.12
N ASN A 103 -7.95 -2.91 24.11
CA ASN A 103 -7.78 -1.45 24.17
C ASN A 103 -6.92 -0.92 23.02
N ALA A 104 -5.82 -1.62 22.71
CA ALA A 104 -4.97 -1.28 21.57
C ALA A 104 -5.74 -1.38 20.25
N TRP A 105 -6.48 -2.48 20.03
CA TRP A 105 -7.28 -2.69 18.82
C TRP A 105 -8.30 -1.59 18.61
N ARG A 106 -9.01 -1.21 19.68
CA ARG A 106 -10.00 -0.13 19.62
C ARG A 106 -9.38 1.22 19.29
N LEU A 107 -8.23 1.54 19.90
CA LEU A 107 -7.48 2.76 19.58
C LEU A 107 -7.02 2.79 18.12
N LEU A 108 -6.47 1.69 17.62
CA LEU A 108 -5.94 1.60 16.25
C LEU A 108 -7.05 1.61 15.21
N ALA A 109 -8.20 0.99 15.49
CA ALA A 109 -9.36 0.98 14.59
C ALA A 109 -9.90 2.40 14.30
N GLU A 110 -9.68 3.36 15.20
CA GLU A 110 -10.05 4.77 14.96
C GLU A 110 -9.24 5.42 13.84
N ALA A 111 -8.05 4.89 13.51
CA ALA A 111 -7.24 5.34 12.38
C ALA A 111 -7.64 4.71 11.05
N SER A 112 -8.30 3.55 11.08
CA SER A 112 -8.61 2.77 9.89
C SER A 112 -9.74 3.38 9.09
N LEU A 113 -9.61 3.31 7.76
CA LEU A 113 -10.73 3.52 6.85
C LEU A 113 -11.82 2.47 7.09
N SER A 114 -13.07 2.83 6.76
CA SER A 114 -14.14 1.85 6.61
C SER A 114 -13.80 0.86 5.49
N GLU A 115 -14.48 -0.28 5.46
CA GLU A 115 -14.24 -1.28 4.43
C GLU A 115 -14.54 -0.74 3.02
N GLU A 116 -15.65 -0.03 2.88
CA GLU A 116 -16.10 0.55 1.62
C GLU A 116 -15.08 1.57 1.12
N ARG A 117 -14.65 2.48 2.02
CA ARG A 117 -13.66 3.50 1.67
C ARG A 117 -12.31 2.89 1.36
N PHE A 118 -11.89 1.86 2.09
CA PHE A 118 -10.65 1.15 1.78
C PHE A 118 -10.69 0.49 0.40
N LYS A 119 -11.81 -0.13 0.00
CA LYS A 119 -11.96 -0.71 -1.34
C LYS A 119 -11.88 0.34 -2.46
N GLU A 120 -12.46 1.52 -2.25
CA GLU A 120 -12.32 2.63 -3.19
C GLU A 120 -10.86 3.08 -3.33
N VAL A 121 -10.17 3.27 -2.21
CA VAL A 121 -8.77 3.68 -2.19
C VAL A 121 -7.87 2.61 -2.80
N TYR A 122 -8.14 1.34 -2.52
CA TYR A 122 -7.46 0.20 -3.12
C TYR A 122 -7.61 0.20 -4.64
N ALA A 123 -8.84 0.34 -5.15
CA ALA A 123 -9.10 0.38 -6.59
C ALA A 123 -8.36 1.55 -7.27
N LEU A 124 -8.38 2.73 -6.64
CA LEU A 124 -7.70 3.93 -7.10
C LEU A 124 -6.17 3.75 -7.21
N ILE A 125 -5.54 3.14 -6.21
CA ILE A 125 -4.11 2.82 -6.23
C ILE A 125 -3.79 1.87 -7.39
N PHE A 126 -4.56 0.79 -7.55
CA PHE A 126 -4.34 -0.20 -8.59
C PHE A 126 -4.55 0.34 -10.00
N GLU A 127 -5.52 1.23 -10.19
CA GLU A 127 -5.71 1.94 -11.46
C GLU A 127 -4.47 2.78 -11.80
N THR A 128 -3.94 3.53 -10.82
CA THR A 128 -2.77 4.39 -11.04
C THR A 128 -1.53 3.58 -11.38
N ILE A 129 -1.23 2.53 -10.60
CA ILE A 129 -0.10 1.64 -10.86
C ILE A 129 -0.28 0.89 -12.19
N GLY A 130 -1.51 0.50 -12.55
CA GLY A 130 -1.79 -0.14 -13.84
C GLY A 130 -1.60 0.77 -15.06
N CYS A 131 -1.73 2.08 -14.88
CA CYS A 131 -1.49 3.08 -15.91
C CYS A 131 0.01 3.43 -16.05
N SER A 132 0.78 3.48 -14.97
CA SER A 132 2.21 3.84 -15.04
C SER A 132 3.03 2.86 -15.88
N TYR A 133 2.71 1.56 -15.83
CA TYR A 133 3.36 0.56 -16.71
C TYR A 133 3.04 0.74 -18.22
N GLN A 134 1.94 1.41 -18.58
CA GLN A 134 1.59 1.63 -19.99
C GLN A 134 2.28 2.86 -20.57
N GLU A 135 2.59 3.86 -19.74
CA GLU A 135 3.28 5.08 -20.17
C GLU A 135 4.78 4.81 -20.42
N GLU A 136 5.43 3.98 -19.60
CA GLU A 136 6.84 3.59 -19.79
C GLU A 136 7.07 2.76 -21.08
N GLU A 137 6.12 1.91 -21.50
CA GLU A 137 6.21 1.19 -22.77
C GLU A 137 6.10 2.12 -23.99
N LEU A 138 5.41 3.26 -23.86
CA LEU A 138 5.21 4.23 -24.94
C LEU A 138 6.40 5.18 -25.13
N GLU A 139 7.18 5.47 -24.08
CA GLU A 139 8.37 6.33 -24.18
C GLU A 139 9.60 5.63 -24.82
N GLY A 140 9.58 4.30 -24.95
CA GLY A 140 10.65 3.53 -25.60
C GLY A 140 10.71 3.61 -27.13
N THR A 141 9.78 4.31 -27.80
CA THR A 141 9.66 4.26 -29.27
C THR A 141 9.74 5.64 -29.94
N ILE A 142 10.88 6.34 -29.84
CA ILE A 142 11.17 7.53 -30.68
C ILE A 142 12.58 7.45 -31.30
N VAL A 143 12.58 6.96 -32.56
CA VAL A 143 13.41 7.27 -33.76
C VAL A 143 14.93 6.99 -33.76
N GLN A 144 15.33 6.02 -34.59
CA GLN A 144 16.35 6.26 -35.63
C GLN A 144 15.79 5.87 -37.01
N GLN A 145 15.49 6.87 -37.83
CA GLN A 145 15.41 6.73 -39.27
C GLN A 145 16.84 6.86 -39.82
N ASP A 146 17.33 5.80 -40.47
CA ASP A 146 18.20 5.92 -41.64
C ASP A 146 18.02 4.69 -42.53
N ASN A 147 17.86 4.95 -43.83
CA ASN A 147 17.55 4.03 -44.93
C ASN A 147 18.83 3.87 -45.80
N PRO A 148 18.92 2.97 -46.81
CA PRO A 148 18.97 1.51 -46.73
C PRO A 148 20.19 0.94 -47.50
N SER A 149 20.69 -0.25 -47.15
CA SER A 149 21.45 -1.08 -48.10
C SER A 149 21.37 -2.57 -47.71
N GLY A 150 21.10 -3.40 -48.70
CA GLY A 150 20.45 -4.70 -48.54
C GLY A 150 21.34 -5.86 -48.08
N SER A 151 20.69 -6.91 -47.60
CA SER A 151 20.70 -8.22 -48.27
C SER A 151 19.71 -9.18 -47.58
N VAL A 152 19.11 -10.03 -48.42
CA VAL A 152 18.01 -10.96 -48.15
C VAL A 152 18.52 -12.21 -47.46
N SER A 153 17.79 -12.75 -46.48
CA SER A 153 17.65 -14.21 -46.25
C SER A 153 16.44 -14.54 -45.37
N GLN A 154 15.94 -15.77 -45.54
CA GLN A 154 14.54 -16.19 -45.45
C GLN A 154 14.00 -16.59 -44.06
N LYS A 155 12.69 -16.32 -43.89
CA LYS A 155 11.60 -16.99 -43.13
C LYS A 155 11.92 -18.19 -42.21
N SER A 156 11.38 -18.14 -40.99
CA SER A 156 10.61 -19.25 -40.39
C SER A 156 9.59 -18.74 -39.35
N ASN A 157 8.40 -19.34 -39.33
CA ASN A 157 7.21 -18.94 -38.57
C ASN A 157 7.16 -19.58 -37.16
N ARG A 158 6.62 -18.80 -36.20
CA ARG A 158 5.70 -19.09 -35.05
C ARG A 158 5.73 -20.52 -34.45
N THR A 159 5.77 -20.74 -33.14
CA THR A 159 4.79 -20.31 -32.11
C THR A 159 5.37 -20.49 -30.69
N HIS A 160 5.13 -19.56 -29.77
CA HIS A 160 5.30 -19.79 -28.32
C HIS A 160 3.96 -19.51 -27.62
N GLY A 161 3.26 -20.60 -27.27
CA GLY A 161 2.18 -20.58 -26.30
C GLY A 161 2.71 -21.13 -24.99
N GLY A 162 2.81 -20.27 -23.97
CA GLY A 162 3.02 -20.66 -22.58
C GLY A 162 1.77 -20.28 -21.77
N PRO A 163 1.29 -21.14 -20.84
CA PRO A 163 0.00 -20.96 -20.21
C PRO A 163 0.00 -19.87 -19.14
N ILE A 164 -1.08 -19.09 -19.14
CA ILE A 164 -1.55 -18.24 -18.06
C ILE A 164 -2.13 -19.15 -16.97
N THR A 165 -1.64 -19.06 -15.73
CA THR A 165 -2.33 -19.64 -14.57
C THR A 165 -2.37 -18.65 -13.42
N ASN A 166 -3.57 -18.11 -13.22
CA ASN A 166 -4.18 -17.43 -12.08
C ASN A 166 -3.35 -17.34 -10.80
N GLY A 167 -2.98 -16.11 -10.42
CA GLY A 167 -2.52 -15.79 -9.08
C GLY A 167 -3.65 -15.89 -8.07
N THR A 168 -3.59 -16.90 -7.21
CA THR A 168 -4.29 -16.91 -5.92
C THR A 168 -3.67 -15.84 -5.04
N ALA A 169 -4.49 -14.92 -4.50
CA ALA A 169 -4.08 -13.96 -3.49
C ALA A 169 -3.41 -14.69 -2.33
N SER A 170 -2.15 -14.36 -2.04
CA SER A 170 -1.43 -14.89 -0.89
C SER A 170 -1.86 -14.12 0.36
N GLU A 171 -2.54 -14.80 1.28
CA GLU A 171 -2.83 -14.30 2.62
C GLU A 171 -1.51 -14.13 3.40
N CYS A 172 -1.25 -12.93 3.91
CA CYS A 172 -0.15 -12.65 4.82
C CYS A 172 -0.66 -12.80 6.26
N LEU A 173 -0.34 -13.93 6.89
CA LEU A 173 -0.61 -14.15 8.31
C LEU A 173 0.53 -13.54 9.13
N VAL A 174 0.21 -12.58 9.99
CA VAL A 174 1.15 -12.10 11.01
C VAL A 174 1.31 -13.22 12.04
N LEU A 175 2.53 -13.79 12.12
CA LEU A 175 2.85 -14.77 13.15
C LEU A 175 3.05 -14.03 14.48
N GLN A 176 2.28 -14.45 15.50
CA GLN A 176 2.43 -14.04 16.90
C GLN A 176 3.68 -14.67 17.54
#